data_AF-A0A523CAG3-F1
#
_entry.id   AF-A0A523CAG3-F1
#
_cell.length_a   1.000
_cell.length_b   1.000
_cell.length_c   1.000
_cell.angle_alpha   90.00
_cell.angle_beta   90.00
_cell.angle_gamma   90.00
#
_symmetry.space_group_name_H-M   'P 1'
#
loop_
_entity.id
_entity.type
_entity.pdbx_description
1 polymer ?
#
loop_
_entity_poly.entity_id
_entity_poly.type
_entity_poly.pdbx_seq_one_letter_code
_entity_poly.pdbx_strand_id
1 'polypeptide(L)' 'MPENLLPAVGDTAPAIAAPVTGGGTFELSAHAGEWVVIYFYPRANTPG' A
#
# COMPACT_ATOMS: atom_id res chain seq x y z
N MET A 1 -17.19 -8.37 16.06
CA MET A 1 -16.81 -7.11 15.38
C MET A 1 -15.36 -7.26 14.98
N PRO A 2 -14.95 -7.16 13.71
CA PRO A 2 -13.52 -7.18 13.43
C PRO A 2 -12.93 -5.90 14.02
N GLU A 3 -11.87 -6.06 14.80
CA GLU A 3 -11.14 -4.96 15.41
C GLU A 3 -10.52 -4.13 14.27
N ASN A 4 -10.53 -2.81 14.42
CA ASN A 4 -9.96 -1.92 13.41
C ASN A 4 -8.43 -2.07 13.44
N LEU A 5 -7.90 -3.04 12.70
CA LEU A 5 -6.50 -3.46 12.74
C LEU A 5 -5.62 -2.46 11.99
N LEU A 6 -5.26 -1.37 12.67
CA LEU A 6 -4.16 -0.53 12.22
C LEU A 6 -2.85 -1.27 12.54
N PRO A 7 -1.97 -1.48 11.55
CA PRO A 7 -0.70 -2.17 11.78
C PRO A 7 0.16 -1.39 12.77
N ALA A 8 0.81 -2.11 13.70
CA ALA A 8 1.75 -1.57 14.65
C ALA A 8 3.21 -1.81 14.20
N VAL A 9 4.16 -1.13 14.84
CA VAL A 9 5.58 -1.34 14.57
C VAL A 9 5.98 -2.77 14.97
N GLY A 10 6.61 -3.49 14.04
CA GLY A 10 7.05 -4.88 14.25
C GLY A 10 6.07 -5.93 13.72
N ASP A 11 4.84 -5.53 13.38
CA ASP A 11 3.90 -6.43 12.70
C ASP A 11 4.38 -6.75 11.28
N THR A 12 4.06 -7.95 10.81
CA THR A 12 4.14 -8.26 9.38
C THR A 12 3.26 -7.27 8.62
N ALA A 13 3.83 -6.62 7.60
CA ALA A 13 3.09 -5.67 6.79
C ALA A 13 1.84 -6.35 6.15
N PRO A 14 0.68 -5.66 6.11
CA PRO A 14 -0.51 -6.18 5.45
C PRO A 14 -0.26 -6.48 3.97
N ALA A 15 -0.99 -7.46 3.42
CA ALA A 15 -1.00 -7.68 1.98
C ALA A 15 -1.58 -6.44 1.28
N ILE A 16 -0.84 -5.88 0.33
CA ILE A 16 -1.26 -4.72 -0.46
C ILE A 16 -1.08 -5.05 -1.93
N ALA A 17 -2.20 -4.97 -2.65
CA ALA A 17 -2.28 -5.09 -4.08
C ALA A 17 -3.02 -3.87 -4.65
N ALA A 18 -2.42 -3.18 -5.62
CA ALA A 18 -3.04 -2.00 -6.23
C ALA A 18 -2.70 -1.90 -7.72
N PRO A 19 -3.63 -1.43 -8.56
CA PRO A 19 -3.33 -1.18 -9.97
C PRO A 19 -2.30 -0.06 -10.11
N VAL A 20 -1.41 -0.19 -11.09
CA VAL A 20 -0.43 0.84 -11.46
C VAL A 20 -0.77 1.47 -12.81
N THR A 21 -0.31 2.69 -13.02
CA THR A 21 -0.42 3.38 -14.31
C THR A 21 0.29 2.58 -15.40
N GLY A 22 -0.33 2.48 -16.58
CA GLY A 22 0.24 1.73 -17.72
C GLY A 22 -0.20 0.26 -17.80
N GLY A 23 -1.06 -0.18 -16.88
CA GLY A 23 -1.55 -1.56 -16.81
C GLY A 23 -0.64 -2.44 -15.97
N GLY A 24 -1.26 -3.28 -15.15
CA GLY A 24 -0.55 -4.15 -14.20
C GLY A 24 -0.95 -3.88 -12.75
N THR A 25 -0.39 -4.69 -11.86
CA THR A 25 -0.67 -4.66 -10.43
C THR A 25 0.65 -4.58 -9.66
N PHE A 26 0.74 -3.63 -8.74
CA PHE A 26 1.75 -3.64 -7.69
C PHE A 26 1.33 -4.62 -6.60
N GLU A 27 2.23 -5.53 -6.22
CA GLU A 27 2.06 -6.49 -5.14
C GLU A 27 3.19 -6.28 -4.12
N LEU A 28 2.87 -5.93 -2.88
CA LEU A 28 3.89 -5.65 -1.85
C LEU A 28 4.81 -6.84 -1.59
N SER A 29 4.26 -8.06 -1.66
CA SER A 29 5.01 -9.31 -1.44
C SER A 29 6.12 -9.53 -2.47
N ALA A 30 6.01 -8.96 -3.67
CA ALA A 30 7.04 -9.05 -4.70
C ALA A 30 8.32 -8.26 -4.36
N HIS A 31 8.25 -7.35 -3.37
CA HIS A 31 9.35 -6.50 -2.92
C HIS A 31 9.96 -6.96 -1.57
N ALA A 32 9.79 -8.24 -1.20
CA ALA A 32 10.34 -8.77 0.04
C ALA A 32 11.88 -8.65 0.06
N GLY A 33 12.41 -8.09 1.15
CA GLY A 33 13.85 -7.82 1.32
C GLY A 33 14.28 -6.40 0.93
N GLU A 34 13.39 -5.61 0.35
CA GLU A 34 13.61 -4.20 0.06
C GLU A 34 12.86 -3.30 1.05
N TRP A 35 13.37 -2.09 1.26
CA TRP A 35 12.64 -1.07 2.00
C TRP A 35 11.58 -0.43 1.10
N VAL A 36 10.31 -0.51 1.52
CA VAL A 36 9.18 0.07 0.79
C VAL A 36 8.46 1.07 1.68
N VAL A 37 8.16 2.26 1.15
CA VAL A 37 7.34 3.28 1.81
C VAL A 37 6.00 3.38 1.09
N ILE A 38 4.91 3.12 1.81
CA ILE A 38 3.55 3.22 1.27
C ILE A 38 2.91 4.50 1.80
N TYR A 39 2.64 5.43 0.88
CA TYR A 39 2.11 6.73 1.21
C TYR A 39 0.71 6.91 0.61
N PHE A 40 -0.31 6.87 1.47
CA PHE A 40 -1.69 7.18 1.08
C PHE A 40 -1.90 8.69 1.15
N TYR A 41 -2.30 9.29 0.02
CA TYR A 41 -2.66 10.70 -0.03
C TYR A 41 -4.11 10.86 -0.53
N PRO A 42 -4.85 11.88 -0.07
CA PRO A 42 -6.16 12.19 -0.61
C PRO A 42 -6.08 12.41 -2.11
N ARG A 43 -7.16 12.14 -2.84
CA ARG A 43 -7.22 12.41 -4.29
C ARG A 43 -6.69 13.83 -4.56
N ALA A 44 -5.67 13.92 -5.40
CA ALA A 44 -5.18 15.19 -5.89
C ALA A 44 -6.25 15.82 -6.78
N ASN A 45 -7.03 16.75 -6.22
CA ASN A 45 -7.91 17.63 -6.99
C ASN A 45 -7.08 18.77 -7.59
N THR A 46 -6.07 18.44 -8.39
CA THR A 46 -5.32 19.42 -9.17
C THR A 46 -6.13 19.73 -10.43
N PRO A 47 -6.49 20.99 -10.72
CA PRO A 47 -7.14 21.36 -11.97
C PRO A 47 -6.27 20.95 -13.16
N GLY A 48 -6.88 20.24 -14.10
CA GLY A 48 -6.36 19.88 -15.41
C GLY A 48 -7.51 19.85 -16.41
#